data_AF-B9CXX5-F1
#
_entry.id   AF-B9CXX5-F1
#
_cell.length_a   1.000
_cell.length_b   1.000
_cell.length_c   1.000
_cell.angle_alpha   90.00
_cell.angle_beta   90.00
_cell.angle_gamma   90.00
#
_symmetry.space_group_name_H-M   'P 1'
#
loop_
_entity.id
_entity.type
_entity.pdbx_description
1 polymer ?
#
loop_
_entity_poly.entity_id
_entity_poly.type
_entity_poly.pdbx_seq_one_letter_code
_entity_poly.pdbx_strand_id
1 'polypeptide(L)'
;MRIFHLCTAAAFFKFVHSHPIASGSKFNQAKITAKYRIHSVFKILFAIISQKFKRRKMIPFTDEELLKPVSASLQKVLPMLENDGGGMELLGIKNGKIYVRLTGHCHGCAASTTTLKYGIERQLRIDIHPELEVINIPIGEEVKFD
;
A
#
# COMPACT_ATOMS: atom_id res chain seq x y z
N MET A 1 41.15 -1.73 -17.40
CA MET A 1 40.76 -2.91 -16.60
C MET A 1 40.62 -2.48 -15.15
N ARG A 2 39.43 -2.66 -14.54
CA ARG A 2 39.11 -2.58 -13.09
C ARG A 2 39.15 -1.18 -12.45
N ILE A 3 38.01 -0.51 -12.27
CA ILE A 3 37.00 -0.67 -11.19
C ILE A 3 37.59 -0.26 -9.82
N PHE A 4 37.41 1.02 -9.48
CA PHE A 4 37.34 1.48 -8.08
C PHE A 4 35.87 1.46 -7.67
N HIS A 5 35.49 0.41 -6.94
CA HIS A 5 34.15 0.20 -6.42
C HIS A 5 34.10 0.75 -4.99
N LEU A 6 33.56 1.96 -4.83
CA LEU A 6 33.14 2.45 -3.52
C LEU A 6 31.89 1.68 -3.07
N CYS A 7 32.11 0.80 -2.12
CA CYS A 7 31.32 0.58 -0.91
C CYS A 7 30.04 1.44 -0.75
N THR A 8 28.86 0.81 -0.71
CA THR A 8 27.80 1.08 0.31
C THR A 8 26.58 0.16 0.15
N ALA A 9 26.06 -0.30 1.29
CA ALA A 9 24.66 -0.71 1.56
C ALA A 9 24.09 -2.08 1.09
N ALA A 10 24.84 -3.03 0.54
CA ALA A 10 24.28 -4.35 0.17
C ALA A 10 24.55 -5.50 1.16
N ALA A 11 25.35 -5.31 2.22
CA ALA A 11 25.83 -6.40 3.07
C ALA A 11 24.95 -6.76 4.29
N PHE A 12 23.86 -6.04 4.56
CA PHE A 12 23.03 -6.28 5.75
C PHE A 12 21.87 -7.26 5.52
N PHE A 13 21.52 -7.57 4.26
CA PHE A 13 20.30 -8.31 3.93
C PHE A 13 20.49 -9.84 3.85
N LYS A 14 21.73 -10.34 3.79
CA LYS A 14 22.01 -11.79 3.63
C LYS A 14 22.15 -12.59 4.94
N PHE A 15 21.97 -11.97 6.10
CA PHE A 15 22.12 -12.65 7.39
C PHE A 15 20.80 -13.21 7.97
N VAL A 16 19.63 -12.78 7.48
CA VAL A 16 18.33 -13.12 8.10
C VAL A 16 17.64 -14.36 7.47
N HIS A 17 18.26 -15.03 6.50
CA HIS A 17 17.61 -16.11 5.74
C HIS A 17 18.28 -17.50 5.85
N SER A 18 19.02 -17.81 6.91
CA SER A 18 19.76 -19.10 6.95
C SER A 18 19.66 -19.98 8.19
N HIS A 19 18.73 -19.78 9.13
CA HIS A 19 18.55 -20.79 10.20
C HIS A 19 17.09 -21.06 10.59
N PRO A 20 16.76 -22.32 10.94
CA PRO A 20 15.42 -22.89 10.90
C PRO A 20 14.59 -22.52 12.14
N ILE A 21 13.30 -22.27 11.95
CA ILE A 21 12.35 -22.07 13.05
C ILE A 21 11.87 -23.45 13.49
N ALA A 22 12.59 -24.04 14.43
CA ALA A 22 12.13 -25.21 15.18
C ALA A 22 11.02 -24.81 16.15
N SER A 23 10.05 -25.69 16.26
CA SER A 23 8.79 -25.59 16.98
C SER A 23 8.92 -25.36 18.50
N GLY A 24 8.03 -24.49 19.01
CA GLY A 24 7.30 -24.63 20.28
C GLY A 24 8.01 -25.11 21.54
N SER A 25 8.13 -24.22 22.54
CA SER A 25 7.89 -24.57 23.94
C SER A 25 7.56 -23.32 24.77
N LYS A 26 6.58 -23.49 25.66
CA LYS A 26 5.91 -22.45 26.45
C LYS A 26 6.77 -21.98 27.63
N PHE A 27 6.61 -20.70 27.96
CA PHE A 27 6.58 -20.11 29.31
C PHE A 27 7.79 -20.27 30.24
N ASN A 28 8.46 -19.15 30.55
CA ASN A 28 8.62 -18.76 31.95
C ASN A 28 8.74 -17.22 32.10
N GLN A 29 7.71 -16.58 32.65
CA GLN A 29 7.53 -15.13 32.72
C GLN A 29 8.35 -14.42 33.82
N ALA A 30 9.18 -15.12 34.59
CA ALA A 30 9.71 -14.58 35.85
C ALA A 30 11.15 -13.99 35.80
N LYS A 31 11.78 -13.81 34.63
CA LYS A 31 13.20 -13.38 34.55
C LYS A 31 13.52 -12.27 33.52
N ILE A 32 12.61 -11.34 33.27
CA ILE A 32 12.89 -10.17 32.41
C ILE A 32 12.41 -8.86 33.08
N THR A 33 12.78 -8.62 34.34
CA THR A 33 12.39 -7.41 35.10
C THR A 33 13.52 -6.39 35.26
N ALA A 34 14.46 -6.33 34.30
CA ALA A 34 15.51 -5.31 34.27
C ALA A 34 15.88 -4.83 32.84
N LYS A 35 14.94 -4.80 31.89
CA LYS A 35 15.26 -4.60 30.45
C LYS A 35 14.49 -3.51 29.68
N TYR A 36 13.63 -2.67 30.28
CA TYR A 36 12.83 -1.73 29.46
C TYR A 36 12.67 -0.31 30.03
N ARG A 37 13.78 0.45 30.12
CA ARG A 37 13.77 1.93 30.19
C ARG A 37 13.90 2.61 28.81
N ILE A 38 14.07 1.82 27.74
CA ILE A 38 14.17 2.29 26.33
C ILE A 38 12.80 2.38 25.65
N HIS A 39 11.76 1.72 26.23
CA HIS A 39 10.42 1.71 25.66
C HIS A 39 9.76 3.10 25.67
N SER A 40 10.07 3.95 26.66
CA SER A 40 9.48 5.30 26.77
C SER A 40 9.95 6.22 25.64
N VAL A 41 11.26 6.27 25.38
CA VAL A 41 11.84 7.11 24.32
C VAL A 41 11.48 6.56 22.94
N PHE A 42 11.44 5.24 22.76
CA PHE A 42 11.00 4.61 21.52
C PHE A 42 9.51 4.88 21.25
N LYS A 43 8.65 4.88 22.28
CA LYS A 43 7.23 5.20 22.16
C LYS A 43 6.99 6.68 21.80
N ILE A 44 7.78 7.59 22.38
CA ILE A 44 7.73 9.03 22.05
C ILE A 44 8.26 9.27 20.64
N LEU A 45 9.39 8.68 20.27
CA LEU A 45 9.96 8.81 18.92
C LEU A 45 9.04 8.18 17.87
N PHE A 46 8.47 7.01 18.15
CA PHE A 46 7.46 6.36 17.32
C PHE A 46 6.19 7.21 17.20
N ALA A 47 5.72 7.83 18.30
CA ALA A 47 4.58 8.74 18.26
C ALA A 47 4.88 10.00 17.44
N ILE A 48 6.05 10.62 17.59
CA ILE A 48 6.46 11.82 16.83
C ILE A 48 6.66 11.49 15.34
N ILE A 49 7.30 10.36 15.00
CA ILE A 49 7.45 9.89 13.62
C ILE A 49 6.08 9.56 13.01
N SER A 50 5.22 8.86 13.75
CA SER A 50 3.85 8.52 13.34
C SER A 50 2.99 9.79 13.13
N GLN A 51 3.15 10.79 13.99
CA GLN A 51 2.40 12.04 13.94
C GLN A 51 2.89 12.97 12.82
N LYS A 52 4.19 12.96 12.47
CA LYS A 52 4.73 13.64 11.27
C LYS A 52 4.29 12.95 9.96
N PHE A 53 4.12 11.63 9.97
CA PHE A 53 3.70 10.89 8.77
C PHE A 53 2.23 11.13 8.42
N LYS A 54 1.36 11.27 9.42
CA LYS A 54 -0.09 11.53 9.21
C LYS A 54 -0.40 12.90 8.60
N ARG A 55 0.52 13.88 8.71
CA ARG A 55 0.32 15.27 8.24
C ARG A 55 0.60 15.51 6.76
N ARG A 56 1.16 14.54 6.03
CA ARG A 56 1.58 14.72 4.62
C ARG A 56 0.60 14.19 3.57
N LYS A 57 -0.60 13.77 3.94
CA LYS A 57 -1.67 13.53 2.96
C LYS A 57 -2.63 14.70 3.02
N MET A 58 -2.36 15.76 2.27
CA MET A 58 -3.28 16.87 2.10
C MET A 58 -3.51 17.05 0.60
N ILE A 59 -4.66 16.56 0.15
CA ILE A 59 -5.09 16.65 -1.23
C ILE A 59 -5.80 18.01 -1.38
N PRO A 60 -5.39 18.86 -2.33
CA PRO A 60 -5.90 20.23 -2.44
C PRO A 60 -7.24 20.33 -3.20
N PHE A 61 -7.93 19.21 -3.44
CA PHE A 61 -9.11 19.12 -4.30
C PHE A 61 -10.31 18.53 -3.54
N THR A 62 -11.51 18.92 -3.96
CA THR A 62 -12.75 18.31 -3.47
C THR A 62 -13.01 16.97 -4.15
N ASP A 63 -13.77 16.07 -3.51
CA ASP A 63 -14.06 14.75 -4.07
C ASP A 63 -14.89 14.82 -5.37
N GLU A 64 -15.74 15.84 -5.51
CA GLU A 64 -16.58 16.09 -6.69
C GLU A 64 -15.75 16.49 -7.92
N GLU A 65 -14.72 17.32 -7.72
CA GLU A 65 -13.80 17.74 -8.78
C GLU A 65 -12.94 16.58 -9.28
N LEU A 66 -12.67 15.58 -8.44
CA LEU A 66 -11.87 14.40 -8.79
C LEU A 66 -12.63 13.41 -9.68
N LEU A 67 -13.97 13.41 -9.68
CA LEU A 67 -14.75 12.43 -10.44
C LEU A 67 -14.46 12.47 -11.95
N LYS A 68 -14.42 13.68 -12.54
CA LYS A 68 -14.14 13.88 -13.97
C LYS A 68 -12.73 13.42 -14.38
N PRO A 69 -11.64 13.90 -13.75
CA PRO A 69 -10.29 13.48 -14.13
C PRO A 69 -10.05 12.00 -13.84
N VAL A 70 -10.56 11.46 -12.72
CA VAL A 70 -10.42 10.03 -12.41
C VAL A 70 -11.12 9.18 -13.45
N SER A 71 -12.39 9.47 -13.79
CA SER A 71 -13.12 8.71 -14.81
C SER A 71 -12.41 8.76 -16.18
N ALA A 72 -11.89 9.92 -16.58
CA ALA A 72 -11.13 10.06 -17.82
C ALA A 72 -9.82 9.24 -17.81
N SER A 73 -9.09 9.22 -16.71
CA SER A 73 -7.88 8.39 -16.56
C SER A 73 -8.22 6.90 -16.54
N LEU A 74 -9.29 6.50 -15.86
CA LEU A 74 -9.74 5.11 -15.81
C LEU A 74 -10.14 4.59 -17.20
N GLN A 75 -10.80 5.40 -18.02
CA GLN A 75 -11.15 5.05 -19.40
C GLN A 75 -9.93 4.70 -20.28
N LYS A 76 -8.76 5.27 -20.00
CA LYS A 76 -7.51 4.93 -20.70
C LYS A 76 -6.97 3.56 -20.30
N VAL A 77 -7.25 3.12 -19.07
CA VAL A 77 -6.76 1.85 -18.51
C VAL A 77 -7.71 0.69 -18.85
N LEU A 78 -9.01 0.95 -18.99
CA LEU A 78 -10.02 -0.05 -19.35
C LEU A 78 -9.64 -0.94 -20.55
N PRO A 79 -9.20 -0.43 -21.72
CA PRO A 79 -8.86 -1.31 -22.85
C PRO A 79 -7.70 -2.25 -22.55
N MET A 80 -6.75 -1.84 -21.69
CA MET A 80 -5.66 -2.72 -21.27
C MET A 80 -6.17 -3.84 -20.36
N LEU A 81 -7.12 -3.54 -19.48
CA LEU A 81 -7.75 -4.54 -18.59
C LEU A 81 -8.63 -5.51 -19.38
N GLU A 82 -9.39 -5.02 -20.36
CA GLU A 82 -10.25 -5.83 -21.22
C GLU A 82 -9.45 -6.79 -22.09
N ASN A 83 -8.27 -6.37 -22.59
CA ASN A 83 -7.36 -7.25 -23.31
C ASN A 83 -6.88 -8.44 -22.46
N ASP A 84 -6.72 -8.23 -21.15
CA ASP A 84 -6.40 -9.28 -20.18
C ASP A 84 -7.64 -10.08 -19.72
N GLY A 85 -8.81 -9.83 -20.31
CA GLY A 85 -10.09 -10.47 -19.93
C GLY A 85 -10.63 -10.00 -18.57
N GLY A 86 -10.17 -8.86 -18.10
CA GLY A 86 -10.57 -8.22 -16.86
C GLY A 86 -11.50 -7.03 -17.06
N GLY A 87 -11.77 -6.34 -15.96
CA GLY A 87 -12.50 -5.07 -15.96
C GLY A 87 -12.42 -4.39 -14.60
N MET A 88 -13.01 -3.20 -14.51
CA MET A 88 -13.16 -2.50 -13.24
C MET A 88 -14.40 -1.60 -13.24
N GLU A 89 -14.94 -1.37 -12.06
CA GLU A 89 -16.05 -0.47 -11.79
C GLU A 89 -15.63 0.57 -10.73
N LEU A 90 -15.92 1.84 -11.00
CA LEU A 90 -15.69 2.94 -10.05
C LEU A 90 -16.87 3.01 -9.08
N LEU A 91 -16.62 2.80 -7.79
CA LEU A 91 -17.66 2.86 -6.75
C LEU A 91 -17.83 4.26 -6.16
N GLY A 92 -16.74 5.02 -6.07
CA GLY A 92 -16.76 6.37 -5.51
C GLY A 92 -15.38 6.89 -5.14
N ILE A 93 -15.33 8.15 -4.74
CA ILE A 93 -14.11 8.83 -4.29
C ILE A 93 -14.42 9.49 -2.94
N LYS A 94 -13.51 9.32 -1.98
CA LYS A 94 -13.65 9.95 -0.65
C LYS A 94 -12.29 10.29 -0.06
N ASN A 95 -12.08 11.55 0.31
CA ASN A 95 -10.80 12.05 0.85
C ASN A 95 -9.61 11.66 -0.06
N GLY A 96 -9.81 11.72 -1.38
CA GLY A 96 -8.88 11.28 -2.42
C GLY A 96 -8.43 9.82 -2.36
N LYS A 97 -9.22 8.98 -1.70
CA LYS A 97 -9.21 7.52 -1.89
C LYS A 97 -10.22 7.16 -2.95
N ILE A 98 -9.80 6.40 -3.94
CA ILE A 98 -10.61 5.99 -5.08
C ILE A 98 -11.00 4.54 -4.87
N TYR A 99 -12.29 4.29 -4.72
CA TYR A 99 -12.84 2.98 -4.45
C TYR A 99 -13.23 2.34 -5.78
N VAL A 100 -12.57 1.23 -6.10
CA VAL A 100 -12.82 0.49 -7.33
C VAL A 100 -13.15 -0.96 -6.99
N ARG A 101 -13.88 -1.60 -7.89
CA ARG A 101 -14.14 -3.03 -7.87
C ARG A 101 -13.55 -3.63 -9.13
N LEU A 102 -12.56 -4.50 -8.98
CA LEU A 102 -12.04 -5.26 -10.11
C LEU A 102 -13.03 -6.38 -10.48
N THR A 103 -13.22 -6.58 -11.79
CA THR A 103 -14.13 -7.58 -12.35
C THR A 103 -13.38 -8.49 -13.35
N GLY A 104 -14.02 -9.57 -13.79
CA GLY A 104 -13.44 -10.55 -14.70
C GLY A 104 -12.34 -11.41 -14.06
N HIS A 105 -11.33 -11.78 -14.84
CA HIS A 105 -10.21 -12.63 -14.39
C HIS A 105 -9.38 -11.99 -13.26
N CYS A 106 -9.51 -10.67 -13.08
CA CYS A 106 -8.75 -9.88 -12.13
C CYS A 106 -9.29 -9.95 -10.70
N HIS A 107 -10.52 -10.43 -10.47
CA HIS A 107 -11.15 -10.41 -9.14
C HIS A 107 -10.67 -11.53 -8.19
N GLY A 108 -10.43 -12.74 -8.70
CA GLY A 108 -10.26 -13.94 -7.87
C GLY A 108 -8.83 -14.29 -7.46
N CYS A 109 -7.81 -13.63 -8.02
CA CYS A 109 -6.40 -13.93 -7.73
C CYS A 109 -5.76 -12.82 -6.88
N ALA A 110 -5.30 -13.16 -5.67
CA ALA A 110 -4.66 -12.20 -4.76
C ALA A 110 -3.38 -11.56 -5.35
N ALA A 111 -2.63 -12.31 -6.16
CA ALA A 111 -1.43 -11.80 -6.83
C ALA A 111 -1.78 -10.79 -7.94
N SER A 112 -2.78 -11.11 -8.76
CA SER A 112 -3.21 -10.26 -9.88
C SER A 112 -3.92 -9.00 -9.40
N THR A 113 -4.83 -9.11 -8.42
CA THR A 113 -5.54 -7.96 -7.83
C THR A 113 -4.56 -6.90 -7.31
N THR A 114 -3.53 -7.34 -6.57
CA THR A 114 -2.52 -6.45 -6.00
C THR A 114 -1.73 -5.72 -7.09
N THR A 115 -1.26 -6.46 -8.10
CA THR A 115 -0.46 -5.89 -9.20
C THR A 115 -1.26 -4.89 -10.04
N LEU A 116 -2.51 -5.24 -10.39
CA LEU A 116 -3.39 -4.38 -11.18
C LEU A 116 -3.82 -3.14 -10.40
N LYS A 117 -4.14 -3.30 -9.12
CA LYS A 117 -4.40 -2.17 -8.21
C LYS A 117 -3.25 -1.16 -8.25
N TYR A 118 -2.00 -1.64 -8.12
CA TYR A 118 -0.82 -0.77 -8.18
C TYR A 118 -0.64 -0.11 -9.56
N GLY A 119 -0.96 -0.83 -10.64
CA GLY A 119 -0.94 -0.26 -12.00
C GLY A 119 -1.91 0.91 -12.16
N ILE A 120 -3.16 0.72 -11.74
CA ILE A 120 -4.20 1.76 -11.78
C ILE A 120 -3.82 2.94 -10.88
N GLU A 121 -3.36 2.66 -9.65
CA GLU A 121 -2.92 3.68 -8.70
C GLU A 121 -1.75 4.50 -9.26
N ARG A 122 -0.78 3.86 -9.90
CA ARG A 122 0.34 4.54 -10.55
C ARG A 122 -0.14 5.48 -11.66
N GLN A 123 -1.06 5.02 -12.51
CA GLN A 123 -1.59 5.84 -13.60
C GLN A 123 -2.31 7.08 -13.07
N LEU A 124 -3.17 6.92 -12.06
CA LEU A 124 -3.90 8.03 -11.44
C LEU A 124 -2.96 9.04 -10.76
N ARG A 125 -1.87 8.56 -10.16
CA ARG A 125 -0.84 9.42 -9.56
C ARG A 125 -0.08 10.25 -10.58
N ILE A 126 0.17 9.70 -11.76
CA ILE A 126 0.83 10.39 -12.87
C ILE A 126 -0.11 11.43 -13.47
N ASP A 127 -1.37 11.06 -13.69
CA ASP A 127 -2.33 11.93 -14.39
C ASP A 127 -2.89 13.05 -13.51
N ILE A 128 -3.03 12.83 -12.20
CA ILE A 128 -3.79 13.72 -11.32
C ILE A 128 -2.94 14.21 -10.14
N HIS A 129 -2.62 13.33 -9.18
CA HIS A 129 -1.90 13.73 -7.96
C HIS A 129 -1.20 12.55 -7.27
N PRO A 130 0.05 12.69 -6.80
CA PRO A 130 0.82 11.59 -6.19
C PRO A 130 0.25 11.06 -4.88
N GLU A 131 -0.59 11.83 -4.18
CA GLU A 131 -1.19 11.41 -2.91
C GLU A 131 -2.45 10.55 -3.06
N LEU A 132 -2.94 10.36 -4.29
CA LEU A 132 -4.09 9.49 -4.53
C LEU A 132 -3.77 8.04 -4.16
N GLU A 133 -4.79 7.38 -3.63
CA GLU A 133 -4.74 5.99 -3.19
C GLU A 133 -5.94 5.24 -3.75
N VAL A 134 -5.69 4.06 -4.31
CA VAL A 134 -6.77 3.20 -4.83
C VAL A 134 -7.07 2.12 -3.80
N ILE A 135 -8.35 1.82 -3.61
CA ILE A 135 -8.82 0.75 -2.73
C ILE A 135 -9.67 -0.19 -3.58
N ASN A 136 -9.23 -1.45 -3.66
CA ASN A 136 -10.00 -2.51 -4.30
C ASN A 136 -10.99 -3.09 -3.28
N ILE A 137 -12.26 -3.10 -3.64
CA ILE A 137 -13.34 -3.67 -2.84
C ILE A 137 -13.75 -5.01 -3.46
N PRO A 138 -13.66 -6.13 -2.72
CA PRO A 138 -14.05 -7.43 -3.22
C PRO A 138 -15.57 -7.48 -3.49
N ILE A 139 -15.96 -8.27 -4.50
CA ILE A 139 -17.36 -8.60 -4.75
C ILE A 139 -18.00 -9.17 -3.48
N GLY A 140 -19.14 -8.61 -3.07
CA GLY A 140 -19.90 -9.01 -1.88
C GLY A 140 -19.77 -8.05 -0.69
N GLU A 141 -18.88 -7.06 -0.74
CA GLU A 141 -18.77 -6.02 0.29
C GLU A 141 -19.41 -4.70 -0.18
N GLU A 142 -20.26 -4.12 0.66
CA GLU A 142 -20.90 -2.82 0.44
C GLU A 142 -20.01 -1.70 0.99
N VAL A 143 -19.76 -0.68 0.17
CA VAL A 143 -19.01 0.50 0.60
C VAL A 143 -19.98 1.56 1.10
N LYS A 144 -19.90 1.88 2.39
CA LYS A 144 -20.61 3.04 2.95
C LYS A 144 -19.67 4.24 2.94
N PHE A 145 -20.11 5.30 2.26
CA PHE A 145 -19.38 6.56 2.19
C PHE A 145 -19.84 7.54 3.29
N ASP A 146 -20.02 7.06 4.53
CA ASP A 146 -20.50 7.86 5.68
C ASP A 146 -19.43 8.84 6.20
#